data_AF-A0A2M7ANZ4-F1
#
_entry.id   AF-A0A2M7ANZ4-F1
#
_cell.length_a   1.000
_cell.length_b   1.000
_cell.length_c   1.000
_cell.angle_alpha   90.00
_cell.angle_beta   90.00
_cell.angle_gamma   90.00
#
_symmetry.space_group_name_H-M   'P 1'
#
loop_
_entity.id
_entity.type
_entity.pdbx_description
1 polymer ?
#
loop_
_entity_poly.entity_id
_entity_poly.type
_entity_poly.pdbx_seq_one_letter_code
_entity_poly.pdbx_strand_id
1 'polypeptide(L)'
;MGGEVKMKPERIISALIKPLVISGVYKDEVVALKDIIADYIEREKKIYDEVILALEKKYSKDFKMFTKDIKNKATIELEEDWMEWKSAIEMKKAYEEALKGVIESAAKV
;
A
#
# COMPACT_ATOMS: atom_id res chain seq x y z
N MET A 1 10.49 -39.70 6.85
CA MET A 1 10.73 -38.33 7.34
C MET A 1 11.06 -37.45 6.13
N GLY A 2 10.07 -36.85 5.50
CA GLY A 2 10.30 -35.88 4.42
C GLY A 2 10.41 -34.50 5.06
N GLY A 3 11.63 -33.99 5.17
CA GLY A 3 11.84 -32.61 5.60
C GLY A 3 11.28 -31.67 4.53
N GLU A 4 10.33 -30.82 4.90
CA GLU A 4 9.93 -29.70 4.05
C GLU A 4 11.18 -28.88 3.71
N VAL A 5 11.60 -28.91 2.45
CA VAL A 5 12.61 -27.99 1.94
C VAL A 5 11.95 -26.62 1.93
N LYS A 6 12.09 -25.86 3.01
CA LYS A 6 11.74 -24.44 3.03
C LYS A 6 12.59 -23.75 1.96
N MET A 7 11.98 -23.49 0.80
CA MET A 7 12.63 -22.69 -0.23
C MET A 7 12.92 -21.31 0.33
N LYS A 8 14.14 -20.82 0.07
CA LYS A 8 14.52 -19.47 0.48
C LYS A 8 13.69 -18.45 -0.31
N PRO A 9 13.29 -17.32 0.30
CA PRO A 9 12.45 -16.31 -0.37
C PRO A 9 13.02 -15.85 -1.72
N GLU A 10 14.33 -15.71 -1.84
CA GLU A 10 14.97 -15.25 -3.09
C GLU A 10 14.75 -16.25 -4.24
N ARG A 11 14.73 -17.56 -3.93
CA ARG A 11 14.46 -18.61 -4.93
C ARG A 11 13.00 -18.58 -5.40
N ILE A 12 12.08 -18.31 -4.50
CA ILE A 12 10.65 -18.20 -4.83
C ILE A 12 10.43 -16.99 -5.73
N ILE A 13 10.96 -15.82 -5.34
CA ILE A 13 10.84 -14.59 -6.12
C ILE A 13 11.45 -14.75 -7.52
N SER A 14 12.68 -15.28 -7.61
CA SER A 14 13.32 -15.51 -8.92
C SER A 14 12.52 -16.50 -9.78
N ALA A 15 11.98 -17.58 -9.19
CA ALA A 15 11.15 -18.53 -9.93
C ALA A 15 9.86 -17.91 -10.49
N LEU A 16 9.27 -16.93 -9.80
CA LEU A 16 8.08 -16.20 -10.27
C LEU A 16 8.41 -15.20 -11.38
N ILE A 17 9.57 -14.55 -11.32
CA ILE A 17 9.91 -13.42 -12.19
C ILE A 17 10.62 -13.85 -13.47
N LYS A 18 11.47 -14.88 -13.38
CA LYS A 18 12.32 -15.31 -14.50
C LYS A 18 11.55 -15.62 -15.80
N PRO A 19 10.35 -16.23 -15.78
CA PRO A 19 9.55 -16.40 -17.00
C PRO A 19 9.18 -15.08 -17.69
N LEU A 20 8.96 -14.01 -16.93
CA LEU A 20 8.62 -12.68 -17.45
C LEU A 20 9.83 -12.01 -18.13
N VAL A 21 11.04 -12.31 -17.66
CA VAL A 21 12.29 -11.87 -18.31
C VAL A 21 12.56 -12.69 -19.56
N ILE A 22 12.45 -14.02 -19.49
CA ILE A 22 12.68 -14.93 -20.63
C ILE A 22 11.72 -14.64 -21.79
N SER A 23 10.47 -14.28 -21.50
CA SER A 23 9.48 -13.89 -22.51
C SER A 23 9.71 -12.50 -23.11
N GLY A 24 10.69 -11.74 -22.61
CA GLY A 24 11.03 -10.41 -23.11
C GLY A 24 10.11 -9.29 -22.63
N VAL A 25 9.20 -9.55 -21.68
CA VAL A 25 8.33 -8.53 -21.08
C VAL A 25 9.14 -7.53 -20.26
N TYR A 26 10.12 -8.03 -19.52
CA TYR A 26 11.04 -7.21 -18.73
C TYR A 26 12.49 -7.44 -19.12
N LYS A 27 13.30 -6.38 -18.97
CA LYS A 27 14.74 -6.40 -19.24
C LYS A 27 15.50 -7.35 -18.33
N ASP A 28 15.17 -7.34 -17.04
CA ASP A 28 15.81 -8.13 -16.00
C ASP A 28 14.88 -8.34 -14.80
N GLU A 29 15.29 -9.23 -13.88
CA GLU A 29 14.48 -9.58 -12.70
C GLU A 29 14.29 -8.40 -11.74
N VAL A 30 15.20 -7.42 -11.71
CA VAL A 30 15.13 -6.26 -10.81
C VAL A 30 14.06 -5.28 -11.30
N VAL A 31 14.04 -4.98 -12.60
CA VAL A 31 13.01 -4.13 -13.21
C VAL A 31 11.64 -4.76 -13.01
N ALA A 32 11.50 -6.05 -13.32
CA ALA A 32 10.24 -6.77 -13.14
C ALA A 32 9.75 -6.74 -11.68
N LEU A 33 10.64 -7.00 -10.71
CA LEU A 33 10.29 -6.97 -9.30
C LEU A 33 9.84 -5.56 -8.85
N LYS A 34 10.56 -4.52 -9.30
CA LYS A 34 10.23 -3.13 -8.95
C LYS A 34 8.86 -2.72 -9.49
N ASP A 35 8.56 -3.05 -10.74
CA ASP A 35 7.27 -2.71 -11.36
C ASP A 35 6.12 -3.45 -10.66
N ILE A 36 6.29 -4.74 -10.35
CA ILE A 36 5.29 -5.53 -9.60
C ILE A 36 5.05 -4.95 -8.20
N ILE A 37 6.11 -4.56 -7.50
CA ILE A 37 5.99 -3.95 -6.16
C ILE A 37 5.33 -2.57 -6.25
N ALA A 38 5.68 -1.75 -7.24
CA ALA A 38 5.09 -0.43 -7.44
C ALA A 38 3.57 -0.55 -7.68
N ASP A 39 3.17 -1.45 -8.57
CA ASP A 39 1.78 -1.76 -8.88
C ASP A 39 1.01 -2.31 -7.65
N TYR A 40 1.64 -3.15 -6.83
CA TYR A 40 1.07 -3.55 -5.53
C TYR A 40 0.85 -2.35 -4.60
N ILE A 41 1.85 -1.49 -4.42
CA ILE A 41 1.77 -0.30 -3.57
C ILE A 41 0.65 0.64 -4.05
N GLU A 42 0.53 0.84 -5.36
CA GLU A 42 -0.53 1.68 -5.93
C GLU A 42 -1.94 1.13 -5.66
N ARG A 43 -2.13 -0.19 -5.76
CA ARG A 43 -3.40 -0.82 -5.38
C ARG A 43 -3.72 -0.63 -3.90
N GLU A 44 -2.75 -0.81 -3.02
CA GLU A 44 -2.94 -0.61 -1.58
C GLU A 44 -3.32 0.83 -1.26
N LYS A 45 -2.67 1.81 -1.88
CA LYS A 45 -3.06 3.23 -1.75
C LYS A 45 -4.51 3.46 -2.15
N LYS A 46 -4.96 2.85 -3.25
CA LYS A 46 -6.32 3.02 -3.76
C LYS A 46 -7.37 2.52 -2.76
N ILE A 47 -7.08 1.43 -2.04
CA ILE A 47 -7.98 0.93 -0.97
C ILE A 47 -8.17 2.00 0.10
N TYR A 48 -7.09 2.64 0.57
CA TYR A 48 -7.21 3.69 1.58
C TYR A 48 -7.83 4.98 1.03
N ASP A 49 -7.62 5.30 -0.24
CA ASP A 49 -8.34 6.38 -0.91
C ASP A 49 -9.86 6.15 -0.90
N GLU A 50 -10.30 4.92 -1.16
CA GLU A 50 -11.72 4.57 -1.13
C GLU A 50 -12.30 4.70 0.28
N VAL A 51 -11.58 4.29 1.33
CA VAL A 51 -11.98 4.47 2.73
C VAL A 51 -12.09 5.96 3.10
N ILE A 52 -11.07 6.75 2.75
CA ILE A 52 -11.05 8.20 3.00
C ILE A 52 -12.25 8.87 2.30
N LEU A 53 -12.49 8.58 1.03
CA LEU A 53 -13.59 9.14 0.26
C LEU A 53 -14.97 8.72 0.81
N ALA A 54 -15.10 7.48 1.29
CA ALA A 54 -16.33 7.00 1.90
C ALA A 54 -16.65 7.79 3.18
N LEU A 55 -15.65 8.05 4.01
CA LEU A 55 -15.80 8.81 5.26
C LEU A 55 -16.02 10.31 4.99
N GLU A 56 -15.32 10.89 4.02
CA GLU A 56 -15.57 12.26 3.53
C GLU A 56 -17.01 12.43 3.07
N LYS A 57 -17.54 11.44 2.34
CA LYS A 57 -18.93 11.44 1.89
C LYS A 57 -19.91 11.24 3.05
N LYS A 58 -19.63 10.32 3.97
CA LYS A 58 -20.47 10.04 5.17
C LYS A 58 -20.67 11.31 6.00
N TYR A 59 -19.61 12.11 6.15
CA TYR A 59 -19.61 13.31 6.99
C TYR A 59 -19.77 14.63 6.23
N SER A 60 -19.70 14.60 4.90
CA SER A 60 -19.70 15.78 4.02
C SER A 60 -18.65 16.83 4.41
N LYS A 61 -17.49 16.37 4.88
CA LYS A 61 -16.41 17.16 5.47
C LYS A 61 -15.08 16.50 5.19
N ASP A 62 -13.99 17.26 5.23
CA ASP A 62 -12.65 16.67 5.32
C ASP A 62 -12.35 16.19 6.75
N PHE A 63 -11.30 15.37 6.88
CA PHE A 63 -10.88 14.81 8.17
C PHE A 63 -10.59 15.86 9.25
N LYS A 64 -10.06 17.02 8.86
CA LYS A 64 -9.68 18.09 9.80
C LYS A 64 -10.91 18.79 10.36
N MET A 65 -11.89 19.08 9.50
CA MET A 65 -13.18 19.63 9.90
C MET A 65 -13.93 18.64 10.78
N PHE A 66 -13.99 17.36 10.38
CA PHE A 66 -14.61 16.31 11.17
C PHE A 66 -13.98 16.18 12.57
N THR A 67 -12.64 16.11 12.64
CA THR A 67 -11.89 16.03 13.91
C THR A 67 -12.21 17.21 14.84
N LYS A 68 -12.35 18.42 14.29
CA LYS A 68 -12.69 19.62 15.08
C LYS A 68 -14.11 19.54 15.63
N ASP A 69 -15.06 19.05 14.83
CA ASP A 69 -16.47 19.03 15.17
C ASP A 69 -16.82 18.02 16.26
N ILE A 70 -16.16 16.85 16.25
CA ILE A 70 -16.39 15.80 17.23
C ILE A 70 -15.63 16.03 18.54
N LYS A 71 -14.69 16.98 18.58
CA LYS A 71 -13.86 17.24 19.75
C LYS A 71 -14.72 17.56 20.98
N ASN A 72 -14.53 16.80 22.06
CA ASN A 72 -15.29 16.87 23.31
C ASN A 72 -16.79 16.56 23.17
N LYS A 73 -17.22 16.00 22.03
CA LYS A 73 -18.63 15.67 21.72
C LYS A 73 -18.77 14.30 21.04
N ALA A 74 -17.69 13.53 20.95
CA ALA A 74 -17.66 12.29 20.21
C ALA A 74 -18.47 11.21 20.95
N THR A 75 -19.34 10.55 20.20
CA THR A 75 -19.90 9.26 20.61
C THR A 75 -18.89 8.16 20.26
N ILE A 76 -19.08 6.95 20.78
CA ILE A 76 -18.23 5.79 20.45
C ILE A 76 -18.15 5.59 18.93
N GLU A 77 -19.28 5.67 18.23
CA GLU A 77 -19.33 5.54 16.77
C GLU A 77 -18.49 6.62 16.05
N LEU A 78 -18.54 7.88 16.53
CA LEU A 78 -17.72 8.95 15.96
C LEU A 78 -16.22 8.73 16.22
N GLU A 79 -15.84 8.14 17.35
CA GLU A 79 -14.45 7.78 17.65
C GLU A 79 -13.96 6.62 16.80
N GLU A 80 -14.79 5.60 16.56
CA GLU A 80 -14.48 4.48 15.68
C GLU A 80 -14.22 4.94 14.25
N ASP A 81 -15.15 5.72 13.68
CA ASP A 81 -14.97 6.30 12.34
C ASP A 81 -13.75 7.23 12.28
N TRP A 82 -13.49 8.00 13.33
CA TRP A 82 -12.30 8.85 13.40
C TRP A 82 -11.01 8.04 13.38
N MET A 83 -10.96 6.93 14.12
CA MET A 83 -9.80 6.03 14.17
C MET A 83 -9.58 5.35 12.82
N GLU A 84 -10.64 4.86 12.17
CA GLU A 84 -10.58 4.27 10.83
C GLU A 84 -10.04 5.30 9.82
N TRP A 85 -10.59 6.51 9.82
CA TRP A 85 -10.16 7.57 8.92
C TRP A 85 -8.69 7.94 9.12
N LYS A 86 -8.29 8.14 10.37
CA LYS A 86 -6.92 8.49 10.71
C LYS A 86 -5.96 7.38 10.26
N SER A 87 -6.30 6.12 10.54
CA SER A 87 -5.50 4.98 10.12
C SER A 87 -5.36 4.91 8.60
N ALA A 88 -6.45 5.13 7.85
CA ALA A 88 -6.41 5.16 6.40
C ALA A 88 -5.48 6.25 5.84
N ILE A 89 -5.51 7.46 6.42
CA ILE A 89 -4.60 8.56 6.05
C ILE A 89 -3.14 8.19 6.33
N GLU A 90 -2.85 7.64 7.50
CA GLU A 90 -1.49 7.26 7.90
C GLU A 90 -0.95 6.13 7.01
N MET A 91 -1.77 5.11 6.73
CA MET A 91 -1.40 3.99 5.87
C MET A 91 -1.19 4.43 4.42
N LYS A 92 -2.09 5.27 3.88
CA LYS A 92 -1.90 5.86 2.55
C LYS A 92 -0.56 6.58 2.46
N LYS A 93 -0.23 7.41 3.45
CA LYS A 93 1.03 8.14 3.49
C LYS A 93 2.24 7.20 3.55
N ALA A 94 2.18 6.15 4.36
CA ALA A 94 3.25 5.15 4.42
C ALA A 94 3.49 4.48 3.06
N TYR A 95 2.43 4.12 2.34
CA TYR A 95 2.53 3.56 1.00
C TYR A 95 3.03 4.59 -0.04
N GLU A 96 2.68 5.87 0.08
CA GLU A 96 3.25 6.94 -0.75
C GLU A 96 4.76 7.08 -0.56
N GLU A 97 5.23 7.03 0.69
CA GLU A 97 6.66 7.05 1.01
C GLU A 97 7.37 5.79 0.50
N ALA A 98 6.75 4.62 0.61
CA ALA A 98 7.26 3.37 0.07
C ALA A 98 7.40 3.42 -1.46
N LEU A 99 6.38 3.92 -2.18
CA LEU A 99 6.42 4.06 -3.64
C LEU A 99 7.57 4.97 -4.07
N LYS A 100 7.73 6.11 -3.38
CA LYS A 100 8.85 7.03 -3.62
C LYS A 100 10.20 6.32 -3.44
N GLY A 101 10.34 5.52 -2.38
CA GLY A 101 11.55 4.71 -2.15
C GLY A 101 11.84 3.71 -3.28
N VAL A 102 10.81 3.04 -3.80
CA VAL A 102 10.94 2.11 -4.93
C VAL A 102 11.43 2.85 -6.18
N ILE A 103 10.82 4.00 -6.51
CA ILE A 103 11.19 4.81 -7.69
C ILE A 103 12.62 5.38 -7.54
N GLU A 104 12.97 5.94 -6.39
CA GLU A 104 14.30 6.51 -6.16
C GLU A 104 15.41 5.44 -6.17
N SER A 105 15.10 4.22 -5.74
CA SER A 105 16.02 3.08 -5.87
C SER A 105 16.22 2.65 -7.33
N ALA A 106 15.32 3.00 -8.25
CA ALA A 106 15.45 2.75 -9.68
C ALA A 106 16.33 3.78 -10.38
N ALA A 107 16.36 5.03 -9.90
CA ALA A 107 17.20 6.08 -10.46
C ALA A 107 18.71 5.94 -10.10
N LYS A 108 19.06 5.07 -9.15
CA LYS A 108 20.43 4.85 -8.66
C LYS A 108 21.10 3.57 -9.17
N VAL A 109 20.44 2.81 -10.05
CA VAL A 109 20.94 1.55 -10.62
C VAL A 109 21.28 1.74 -12.10
#